data_AF-A0A979F1E9-F1
#
_entry.id   AF-A0A979F1E9-F1
#
_cell.length_a   1.000
_cell.length_b   1.000
_cell.length_c   1.000
_cell.angle_alpha   90.00
_cell.angle_beta   90.00
_cell.angle_gamma   90.00
#
_symmetry.space_group_name_H-M   'P 1'
#
loop_
_entity.id
_entity.type
_entity.pdbx_description
1 polymer ?
#
loop_
_entity_poly.entity_id
_entity_poly.type
_entity_poly.pdbx_seq_one_letter_code
_entity_poly.pdbx_strand_id
1 'polypeptide(L)'
;MTSGEHKGLKLKREVGLISAVSLVAGTMIGSGIFMSPQFVMANVGSPGASLIIWAVCGLVTLCAALTYAELGTIFRESGGEFIYVLRIFGPLPAFFVAYTFTIVVKPAGISAVALSFAQYAVAPFYPGCMPPMLVVKCIAVACIFVVATVNMLNVRFAMAIQVIFLVAKVVGLMVIIIGGIVAIAQNGLENLENPDIAFKGTTLEISTIGMALYQGLWSFAGWYNLNFVLEEVKKPEVNLPRALMIAIPMVTILYLLVNISYLAVMTPREMIMSSAVAVTWGNKVLGSWGWVMSIAAALSSFGTLNGSFFSGVRICFVAAREGHMPSILSMAHVRRLTPSPALIFTTIIAFIVLIPGDFQGIINFFSFTSWLFYGVTISGLLYLKIKRSHLSRVYKACWTNSQCSCSSSWRWRQLTKMYNTLTPD
;
A
#
# COMPACT_ATOMS: atom_id res chain seq x y z
N MET A 1 32.69 -32.38 20.92
CA MET A 1 31.71 -32.53 19.83
C MET A 1 31.21 -31.14 19.46
N THR A 2 31.43 -30.78 18.21
CA THR A 2 31.34 -29.43 17.64
C THR A 2 29.91 -28.88 17.66
N SER A 3 29.78 -27.63 18.11
CA SER A 3 28.58 -26.80 18.00
C SER A 3 28.17 -26.68 16.53
N GLY A 4 27.05 -27.31 16.17
CA GLY A 4 26.45 -27.13 14.85
C GLY A 4 25.98 -25.68 14.72
N GLU A 5 26.74 -24.86 13.99
CA GLU A 5 26.24 -23.59 13.49
C GLU A 5 24.97 -23.86 12.68
N HIS A 6 23.82 -23.44 13.22
CA HIS A 6 22.61 -23.28 12.42
C HIS A 6 22.88 -22.23 11.34
N LYS A 7 23.41 -22.66 10.19
CA LYS A 7 23.45 -21.85 8.97
C LYS A 7 22.01 -21.57 8.59
N GLY A 8 21.47 -20.46 9.11
CA GLY A 8 20.17 -19.94 8.71
C GLY A 8 20.12 -19.83 7.19
N LEU A 9 19.01 -20.26 6.60
CA LEU A 9 18.73 -20.13 5.17
C LEU A 9 18.97 -18.67 4.73
N LYS A 10 20.08 -18.41 4.02
CA LYS A 10 20.35 -17.09 3.44
C LYS A 10 19.58 -16.99 2.13
N LEU A 11 18.59 -16.11 2.08
CA LEU A 11 17.84 -15.78 0.87
C LEU A 11 18.78 -15.17 -0.19
N LYS A 12 18.59 -15.54 -1.46
CA LYS A 12 19.38 -14.99 -2.57
C LYS A 12 18.98 -13.53 -2.82
N ARG A 13 19.97 -12.65 -2.98
CA ARG A 13 19.77 -11.24 -3.34
C ARG A 13 19.51 -11.09 -4.82
N GLU A 14 18.25 -11.17 -5.23
CA GLU A 14 17.85 -11.13 -6.65
C GLU A 14 17.15 -9.83 -7.04
N VAL A 15 16.56 -9.10 -6.08
CA VAL A 15 15.75 -7.90 -6.35
C VAL A 15 16.66 -6.70 -6.64
N GLY A 16 16.71 -6.27 -7.91
CA GLY A 16 17.39 -5.06 -8.36
C GLY A 16 16.55 -3.79 -8.16
N LEU A 17 17.05 -2.63 -8.62
CA LEU A 17 16.37 -1.34 -8.47
C LEU A 17 15.01 -1.30 -9.20
N ILE A 18 14.96 -1.72 -10.46
CA ILE A 18 13.71 -1.73 -11.25
C ILE A 18 12.69 -2.67 -10.62
N SER A 19 13.12 -3.86 -10.21
CA SER A 19 12.28 -4.82 -9.50
C SER A 19 11.77 -4.26 -8.17
N ALA A 20 12.60 -3.52 -7.43
CA ALA A 20 12.19 -2.87 -6.18
C ALA A 20 11.17 -1.74 -6.42
N VAL A 21 11.38 -0.88 -7.43
CA VAL A 21 10.40 0.15 -7.83
C VAL A 21 9.07 -0.49 -8.24
N SER A 22 9.13 -1.53 -9.07
CA SER A 22 7.95 -2.29 -9.51
C SER A 22 7.23 -2.95 -8.34
N LEU A 23 7.96 -3.49 -7.35
CA LEU A 23 7.37 -4.08 -6.15
C LEU A 23 6.66 -3.03 -5.28
N VAL A 24 7.29 -1.86 -5.06
CA VAL A 24 6.68 -0.78 -4.27
C VAL A 24 5.46 -0.22 -4.99
N ALA A 25 5.62 0.24 -6.24
CA ALA A 25 4.50 0.78 -7.01
C ALA A 25 3.40 -0.25 -7.23
N GLY A 26 3.77 -1.50 -7.50
CA GLY A 26 2.86 -2.61 -7.70
C GLY A 26 2.19 -3.12 -6.43
N THR A 27 2.62 -2.73 -5.24
CA THR A 27 1.87 -3.03 -4.00
C THR A 27 1.04 -1.86 -3.53
N MET A 28 1.49 -0.62 -3.79
CA MET A 28 0.72 0.60 -3.52
C MET A 28 -0.47 0.76 -4.46
N ILE A 29 -0.25 0.60 -5.78
CA ILE A 29 -1.31 0.65 -6.77
C ILE A 29 -2.18 -0.59 -6.59
N GLY A 30 -3.37 -0.38 -6.03
CA GLY A 30 -4.30 -1.44 -5.70
C GLY A 30 -5.76 -1.00 -5.84
N SER A 31 -6.62 -1.61 -5.03
CA SER A 31 -8.05 -1.32 -5.01
C SER A 31 -8.40 0.06 -4.45
N GLY A 32 -7.51 0.65 -3.63
CA GLY A 32 -7.75 1.92 -2.95
C GLY A 32 -8.14 3.06 -3.89
N ILE A 33 -7.41 3.26 -5.00
CA ILE A 33 -7.68 4.36 -5.94
C ILE A 33 -9.05 4.26 -6.62
N PHE A 34 -9.66 3.07 -6.63
CA PHE A 34 -11.00 2.87 -7.20
C PHE A 34 -12.11 3.12 -6.16
N MET A 35 -11.83 3.04 -4.86
CA MET A 35 -12.83 3.18 -3.78
C MET A 35 -12.68 4.49 -3.01
N SER A 36 -11.46 4.81 -2.58
CA SER A 36 -11.17 5.96 -1.73
C SER A 36 -11.64 7.31 -2.28
N PRO A 37 -11.64 7.60 -3.60
CA PRO A 37 -12.13 8.89 -4.09
C PRO A 37 -13.54 9.24 -3.59
N GLN A 38 -14.47 8.28 -3.61
CA GLN A 38 -15.84 8.47 -3.12
C GLN A 38 -15.84 8.96 -1.66
N PHE A 39 -15.10 8.25 -0.79
CA PHE A 39 -15.06 8.55 0.64
C PHE A 39 -14.26 9.83 0.96
N VAL A 40 -13.18 10.11 0.24
CA VAL A 40 -12.42 11.36 0.40
C VAL A 40 -13.32 12.55 0.07
N MET A 41 -14.05 12.47 -1.04
CA MET A 41 -14.98 13.53 -1.46
C MET A 41 -16.18 13.67 -0.52
N ALA A 42 -16.73 12.55 -0.03
CA ALA A 42 -17.83 12.56 0.93
C ALA A 42 -17.45 13.25 2.26
N ASN A 43 -16.20 13.12 2.70
CA ASN A 43 -15.73 13.74 3.95
C ASN A 43 -15.35 15.21 3.76
N VAL A 44 -14.73 15.58 2.64
CA VAL A 44 -14.15 16.93 2.42
C VAL A 44 -15.11 17.88 1.70
N GLY A 45 -16.08 17.34 0.96
CA GLY A 45 -17.16 18.10 0.31
C GLY A 45 -16.80 18.76 -1.02
N SER A 46 -15.53 19.15 -1.24
CA SER A 46 -15.11 19.91 -2.44
C SER A 46 -14.03 19.22 -3.30
N PRO A 47 -14.06 19.40 -4.64
CA PRO A 47 -13.05 18.87 -5.56
C PRO A 47 -11.62 19.35 -5.27
N GLY A 48 -11.43 20.65 -5.05
CA GLY A 48 -10.12 21.27 -4.84
C GLY A 48 -9.47 20.74 -3.57
N ALA A 49 -10.22 20.67 -2.47
CA ALA A 49 -9.69 20.15 -1.22
C ALA A 49 -9.46 18.62 -1.27
N SER A 50 -10.27 17.86 -2.01
CA SER A 50 -10.00 16.43 -2.28
C SER A 50 -8.62 16.22 -2.93
N LEU A 51 -8.27 17.01 -3.97
CA LEU A 51 -6.96 16.93 -4.62
C LEU A 51 -5.81 17.31 -3.67
N ILE A 52 -6.01 18.30 -2.80
CA ILE A 52 -5.03 18.64 -1.75
C ILE A 52 -4.82 17.46 -0.80
N ILE A 53 -5.88 16.79 -0.36
CA ILE A 53 -5.77 15.60 0.51
C ILE A 53 -4.94 14.51 -0.17
N TRP A 54 -5.16 14.22 -1.45
CA TRP A 54 -4.35 13.25 -2.20
C TRP A 54 -2.87 13.63 -2.27
N ALA A 55 -2.56 14.92 -2.52
CA ALA A 55 -1.19 15.42 -2.54
C ALA A 55 -0.52 15.32 -1.16
N VAL A 56 -1.24 15.69 -0.09
CA VAL A 56 -0.78 15.58 1.30
C VAL A 56 -0.53 14.12 1.68
N CYS A 57 -1.43 13.20 1.33
CA CYS A 57 -1.24 11.77 1.56
C CYS A 57 0.02 11.22 0.89
N GLY A 58 0.29 11.65 -0.35
CA GLY A 58 1.52 11.29 -1.07
C GLY A 58 2.78 11.82 -0.39
N LEU A 59 2.76 13.07 0.07
CA LEU A 59 3.88 13.69 0.80
C LEU A 59 4.14 13.01 2.15
N VAL A 60 3.09 12.80 2.94
CA VAL A 60 3.17 12.11 4.24
C VAL A 60 3.73 10.69 4.05
N THR A 61 3.27 9.98 3.02
CA THR A 61 3.77 8.64 2.68
C THR A 61 5.24 8.66 2.30
N LEU A 62 5.68 9.63 1.49
CA LEU A 62 7.09 9.78 1.11
C LEU A 62 7.96 10.03 2.35
N CYS A 63 7.56 10.94 3.22
CA CYS A 63 8.27 11.23 4.47
C CYS A 63 8.37 9.96 5.34
N ALA A 64 7.27 9.25 5.56
CA ALA A 64 7.27 8.01 6.33
C ALA A 64 8.17 6.94 5.68
N ALA A 65 8.09 6.75 4.36
CA ALA A 65 8.90 5.77 3.66
C ALA A 65 10.41 6.05 3.75
N LEU A 66 10.84 7.31 3.67
CA LEU A 66 12.25 7.66 3.82
C LEU A 66 12.79 7.36 5.21
N THR A 67 11.95 7.49 6.25
CA THR A 67 12.34 7.14 7.63
C THR A 67 12.51 5.64 7.80
N TYR A 68 11.63 4.87 7.17
CA TYR A 68 11.73 3.41 7.11
C TYR A 68 12.94 2.97 6.29
N ALA A 69 13.30 3.72 5.24
CA ALA A 69 14.52 3.45 4.48
C ALA A 69 15.76 3.56 5.38
N GLU A 70 15.86 4.59 6.22
CA GLU A 70 16.95 4.73 7.19
C GLU A 70 17.01 3.51 8.13
N LEU A 71 15.88 3.12 8.72
CA LEU A 71 15.79 1.93 9.57
C LEU A 71 16.19 0.64 8.84
N GLY A 72 15.70 0.42 7.62
CA GLY A 72 16.00 -0.76 6.80
C GLY A 72 17.45 -0.82 6.32
N THR A 73 18.16 0.31 6.25
CA THR A 73 19.60 0.30 6.00
C THR A 73 20.45 -0.03 7.23
N ILE A 74 19.91 0.20 8.43
CA ILE A 74 20.54 -0.13 9.73
C ILE A 74 20.27 -1.61 10.06
N PHE A 75 19.00 -2.02 10.08
CA PHE A 75 18.58 -3.40 10.38
C PHE A 75 18.15 -4.09 9.08
N ARG A 76 19.03 -4.93 8.54
CA ARG A 76 18.86 -5.59 7.22
C ARG A 76 18.25 -6.98 7.31
N GLU A 77 17.38 -7.13 8.29
CA GLU A 77 16.69 -8.38 8.60
C GLU A 77 15.28 -8.34 8.03
N SER A 78 14.78 -9.49 7.58
CA SER A 78 13.41 -9.61 7.10
C SER A 78 12.42 -9.59 8.27
N GLY A 79 11.37 -8.77 8.19
CA GLY A 79 10.29 -8.74 9.19
C GLY A 79 9.65 -7.36 9.44
N GLY A 80 10.15 -6.31 8.78
CA GLY A 80 9.53 -4.99 8.78
C GLY A 80 9.49 -4.34 10.17
N GLU A 81 8.32 -3.79 10.52
CA GLU A 81 8.09 -3.04 11.76
C GLU A 81 8.41 -3.87 13.01
N PHE A 82 8.05 -5.15 13.00
CA PHE A 82 8.28 -6.05 14.13
C PHE A 82 9.76 -6.12 14.50
N ILE A 83 10.64 -6.31 13.51
CA ILE A 83 12.09 -6.41 13.75
C ILE A 83 12.67 -5.06 14.17
N TYR A 84 12.20 -3.96 13.58
CA TYR A 84 12.68 -2.63 13.98
C TYR A 84 12.36 -2.35 15.45
N VAL A 85 11.14 -2.63 15.89
CA VAL A 85 10.74 -2.44 17.29
C VAL A 85 11.47 -3.44 18.21
N LEU A 86 11.64 -4.69 17.79
CA LEU A 86 12.39 -5.70 18.55
C LEU A 86 13.84 -5.28 18.81
N ARG A 87 14.53 -4.76 17.79
CA ARG A 87 15.94 -4.34 17.90
C ARG A 87 16.13 -3.03 18.68
N ILE A 88 15.14 -2.14 18.68
CA ILE A 88 15.23 -0.81 19.30
C ILE A 88 14.73 -0.83 20.75
N PHE A 89 13.54 -1.38 20.97
CA PHE A 89 12.81 -1.31 22.23
C PHE A 89 12.73 -2.64 22.98
N GLY A 90 13.12 -3.75 22.34
CA GLY A 90 13.14 -5.08 22.94
C GLY A 90 11.85 -5.88 22.75
N PRO A 91 11.73 -7.02 23.44
CA PRO A 91 10.72 -8.04 23.15
C PRO A 91 9.28 -7.63 23.50
N LEU A 92 9.06 -6.90 24.59
CA LEU A 92 7.70 -6.56 25.04
C LEU A 92 6.96 -5.63 24.05
N PRO A 93 7.53 -4.48 23.61
CA PRO A 93 6.90 -3.66 22.58
C PRO A 93 6.77 -4.38 21.23
N ALA A 94 7.74 -5.24 20.89
CA ALA A 94 7.69 -6.04 19.67
C ALA A 94 6.53 -7.05 19.67
N PHE A 95 6.20 -7.63 20.83
CA PHE A 95 5.02 -8.48 20.99
C PHE A 95 3.73 -7.72 20.64
N PHE A 96 3.54 -6.49 21.14
CA PHE A 96 2.36 -5.69 20.81
C PHE A 96 2.25 -5.37 19.32
N VAL A 97 3.39 -5.09 18.67
CA VAL A 97 3.44 -4.91 17.20
C VAL A 97 3.03 -6.20 16.49
N ALA A 98 3.65 -7.33 16.81
CA ALA A 98 3.34 -8.61 16.20
C ALA A 98 1.88 -9.00 16.39
N TYR A 99 1.36 -8.87 17.61
CA TYR A 99 -0.02 -9.15 17.98
C TYR A 99 -0.99 -8.31 17.16
N THR A 100 -0.78 -6.98 17.18
CA THR A 100 -1.69 -6.06 16.51
C THR A 100 -1.63 -6.21 15.00
N PHE A 101 -0.46 -6.38 14.40
CA PHE A 101 -0.38 -6.55 12.95
C PHE A 101 -1.02 -7.86 12.49
N THR A 102 -0.83 -8.94 13.25
CA THR A 102 -1.31 -10.27 12.86
C THR A 102 -2.82 -10.41 13.05
N ILE A 103 -3.38 -9.85 14.12
CA ILE A 103 -4.80 -10.02 14.46
C ILE A 103 -5.66 -8.88 13.91
N VAL A 104 -5.12 -7.66 13.86
CA VAL A 104 -5.90 -6.46 13.51
C VAL A 104 -5.57 -5.99 12.09
N VAL A 105 -4.34 -5.51 11.88
CA VAL A 105 -3.99 -4.75 10.68
C VAL A 105 -4.07 -5.61 9.41
N LYS A 106 -3.42 -6.78 9.39
CA LYS A 106 -3.37 -7.61 8.19
C LYS A 106 -4.73 -8.21 7.82
N PRO A 107 -5.51 -8.79 8.76
CA PRO A 107 -6.85 -9.29 8.46
C PRO A 107 -7.84 -8.18 8.05
N ALA A 108 -7.77 -7.00 8.68
CA ALA A 108 -8.58 -5.85 8.28
C ALA A 108 -8.27 -5.41 6.84
N GLY A 109 -6.98 -5.31 6.49
CA GLY A 109 -6.57 -4.98 5.11
C GLY A 109 -7.05 -6.01 4.08
N ILE A 110 -6.93 -7.31 4.38
CA ILE A 110 -7.45 -8.40 3.53
C ILE A 110 -8.96 -8.26 3.34
N SER A 111 -9.70 -7.99 4.41
CA SER A 111 -11.16 -7.83 4.38
C SER A 111 -11.60 -6.61 3.56
N ALA A 112 -10.94 -5.46 3.75
CA ALA A 112 -11.22 -4.24 2.99
C ALA A 112 -10.99 -4.44 1.48
N VAL A 113 -9.88 -5.06 1.09
CA VAL A 113 -9.57 -5.34 -0.31
C VAL A 113 -10.57 -6.33 -0.91
N ALA A 114 -10.97 -7.36 -0.17
CA ALA A 114 -11.97 -8.32 -0.62
C ALA A 114 -13.37 -7.71 -0.81
N LEU A 115 -13.78 -6.80 0.08
CA LEU A 115 -15.02 -6.03 -0.09
C LEU A 115 -14.97 -5.16 -1.34
N SER A 116 -13.84 -4.49 -1.59
CA SER A 116 -13.66 -3.69 -2.81
C SER A 116 -13.72 -4.56 -4.07
N PHE A 117 -13.08 -5.74 -4.07
CA PHE A 117 -13.21 -6.72 -5.15
C PHE A 117 -14.69 -7.06 -5.41
N ALA A 118 -15.43 -7.39 -4.36
CA ALA A 118 -16.81 -7.81 -4.49
C ALA A 118 -17.73 -6.69 -4.98
N GLN A 119 -17.54 -5.46 -4.51
CA GLN A 119 -18.31 -4.31 -5.00
C GLN A 119 -18.10 -4.09 -6.50
N TYR A 120 -16.85 -4.15 -6.96
CA TYR A 120 -16.54 -4.01 -8.38
C TYR A 120 -17.01 -5.19 -9.22
N ALA A 121 -16.90 -6.43 -8.72
CA ALA A 121 -17.36 -7.62 -9.43
C ALA A 121 -18.88 -7.65 -9.59
N VAL A 122 -19.63 -7.12 -8.62
CA VAL A 122 -21.10 -7.15 -8.60
C VAL A 122 -21.70 -5.93 -9.30
N ALA A 123 -21.02 -4.78 -9.31
CA ALA A 123 -21.54 -3.52 -9.84
C ALA A 123 -22.18 -3.61 -11.25
N PRO A 124 -21.63 -4.36 -12.23
CA PRO A 124 -22.25 -4.47 -13.56
C PRO A 124 -23.63 -5.13 -13.56
N PHE A 125 -23.92 -5.99 -12.59
CA PHE A 125 -25.20 -6.70 -12.48
C PHE A 125 -26.29 -5.88 -11.79
N TYR A 126 -25.93 -4.73 -11.20
CA TYR A 126 -26.83 -3.84 -10.48
C TYR A 126 -26.70 -2.39 -11.02
N PRO A 127 -27.01 -2.15 -12.31
CA PRO A 127 -26.88 -0.81 -12.89
C PRO A 127 -27.89 0.14 -12.24
N GLY A 128 -27.39 1.25 -11.67
CA GLY A 128 -28.24 2.29 -11.07
C GLY A 128 -28.83 1.95 -9.70
N CYS A 129 -28.50 0.80 -9.11
CA CYS A 129 -28.93 0.43 -7.76
C CYS A 129 -27.74 -0.06 -6.91
N MET A 130 -27.86 0.05 -5.59
CA MET A 130 -26.81 -0.46 -4.70
C MET A 130 -26.95 -1.99 -4.58
N PRO A 131 -25.86 -2.75 -4.79
CA PRO A 131 -25.93 -4.19 -4.64
C PRO A 131 -26.22 -4.57 -3.18
N PRO A 132 -27.04 -5.61 -2.92
CA PRO A 132 -27.33 -6.05 -1.56
C PRO A 132 -26.04 -6.42 -0.82
N MET A 133 -25.88 -5.93 0.41
CA MET A 133 -24.67 -6.14 1.21
C MET A 133 -24.35 -7.64 1.40
N LEU A 134 -25.38 -8.49 1.49
CA LEU A 134 -25.21 -9.94 1.62
C LEU A 134 -24.46 -10.52 0.40
N VAL A 135 -24.84 -10.12 -0.82
CA VAL A 135 -24.21 -10.59 -2.07
C VAL A 135 -22.74 -10.16 -2.12
N VAL A 136 -22.48 -8.89 -1.78
CA VAL A 136 -21.11 -8.35 -1.70
C VAL A 136 -20.27 -9.13 -0.70
N LYS A 137 -20.78 -9.38 0.51
CA LYS A 137 -20.07 -10.13 1.55
C LYS A 137 -19.83 -11.59 1.15
N CYS A 138 -20.80 -12.28 0.55
CA CYS A 138 -20.63 -13.65 0.07
C CYS A 138 -19.53 -13.74 -1.00
N ILE A 139 -19.50 -12.81 -1.95
CA ILE A 139 -18.47 -12.79 -3.00
C ILE A 139 -17.10 -12.42 -2.43
N ALA A 140 -17.04 -11.52 -1.44
CA ALA A 140 -15.80 -11.19 -0.75
C ALA A 140 -15.24 -12.40 0.03
N VAL A 141 -16.10 -13.16 0.73
CA VAL A 141 -15.73 -14.42 1.40
C VAL A 141 -15.22 -15.45 0.41
N ALA A 142 -15.92 -15.64 -0.72
CA ALA A 142 -15.49 -16.54 -1.78
C ALA A 142 -14.13 -16.14 -2.35
N CYS A 143 -13.90 -14.84 -2.58
CA CYS A 143 -12.63 -14.31 -3.08
C CYS A 143 -11.48 -14.58 -2.10
N ILE A 144 -11.67 -14.29 -0.81
CA ILE A 144 -10.69 -14.60 0.25
C ILE A 144 -10.37 -16.10 0.26
N PHE A 145 -11.40 -16.95 0.21
CA PHE A 145 -11.23 -18.40 0.25
C PHE A 145 -10.43 -18.92 -0.96
N VAL A 146 -10.73 -18.42 -2.16
CA VAL A 146 -10.01 -18.76 -3.40
C VAL A 146 -8.55 -18.33 -3.30
N VAL A 147 -8.27 -17.07 -2.92
CA VAL A 147 -6.90 -16.57 -2.82
C VAL A 147 -6.11 -17.33 -1.75
N ALA A 148 -6.71 -17.57 -0.57
CA ALA A 148 -6.07 -18.35 0.49
C ALA A 148 -5.74 -19.77 0.01
N THR A 149 -6.68 -20.43 -0.69
CA THR A 149 -6.47 -21.78 -1.24
C THR A 149 -5.34 -21.79 -2.26
N VAL A 150 -5.33 -20.86 -3.21
CA VAL A 150 -4.25 -20.75 -4.22
C VAL A 150 -2.89 -20.55 -3.54
N ASN A 151 -2.81 -19.69 -2.53
CA ASN A 151 -1.58 -19.46 -1.77
C ASN A 151 -1.14 -20.70 -0.95
N MET A 152 -2.08 -21.50 -0.45
CA MET A 152 -1.77 -22.75 0.25
C MET A 152 -1.33 -23.89 -0.69
N LEU A 153 -1.78 -23.88 -1.94
CA LEU A 153 -1.46 -24.93 -2.93
C LEU A 153 -0.13 -24.66 -3.63
N ASN A 154 0.08 -23.44 -4.15
CA ASN A 154 1.26 -23.11 -4.94
C ASN A 154 1.56 -21.60 -4.92
N VAL A 155 2.50 -21.20 -4.05
CA VAL A 155 2.95 -19.81 -3.94
C VAL A 155 3.58 -19.30 -5.23
N ARG A 156 4.28 -20.14 -6.02
CA ARG A 156 4.89 -19.69 -7.28
C ARG A 156 3.84 -19.30 -8.30
N PHE A 157 2.75 -20.08 -8.38
CA PHE A 157 1.62 -19.75 -9.23
C PHE A 157 0.92 -18.48 -8.77
N ALA A 158 0.71 -18.31 -7.46
CA ALA A 158 0.15 -17.07 -6.88
C ALA A 158 0.99 -15.83 -7.25
N MET A 159 2.33 -15.94 -7.17
CA MET A 159 3.24 -14.86 -7.56
C MET A 159 3.22 -14.58 -9.06
N ALA A 160 3.11 -15.60 -9.91
CA ALA A 160 3.02 -15.42 -11.36
C ALA A 160 1.73 -14.68 -11.76
N ILE A 161 0.59 -15.07 -11.18
CA ILE A 161 -0.70 -14.40 -11.38
C ILE A 161 -0.63 -12.92 -10.99
N GLN A 162 0.02 -12.61 -9.87
CA GLN A 162 0.15 -11.23 -9.39
C GLN A 162 0.85 -10.31 -10.41
N VAL A 163 1.84 -10.81 -11.15
CA VAL A 163 2.53 -10.03 -12.20
C VAL A 163 1.58 -9.69 -13.35
N ILE A 164 0.72 -10.63 -13.76
CA ILE A 164 -0.27 -10.39 -14.81
C ILE A 164 -1.26 -9.29 -14.36
N PHE A 165 -1.76 -9.37 -13.12
CA PHE A 165 -2.66 -8.35 -12.57
C PHE A 165 -2.00 -7.00 -12.36
N LEU A 166 -0.67 -6.97 -12.13
CA LEU A 166 0.10 -5.73 -12.11
C LEU A 166 0.09 -5.02 -13.46
N VAL A 167 0.20 -5.76 -14.57
CA VAL A 167 0.12 -5.14 -15.90
C VAL A 167 -1.31 -4.65 -16.15
N ALA A 168 -2.31 -5.48 -15.86
CA ALA A 168 -3.72 -5.15 -16.07
C ALA A 168 -4.15 -3.86 -15.33
N LYS A 169 -3.73 -3.69 -14.07
CA LYS A 169 -4.08 -2.48 -13.31
C LYS A 169 -3.42 -1.21 -13.84
N VAL A 170 -2.17 -1.29 -14.31
CA VAL A 170 -1.49 -0.12 -14.89
C VAL A 170 -2.19 0.29 -16.17
N VAL A 171 -2.55 -0.68 -17.03
CA VAL A 171 -3.33 -0.41 -18.25
C VAL A 171 -4.67 0.24 -17.90
N GLY A 172 -5.40 -0.29 -16.92
CA GLY A 172 -6.69 0.28 -16.48
C GLY A 172 -6.57 1.74 -16.01
N LEU A 173 -5.51 2.07 -15.25
CA LEU A 173 -5.27 3.46 -14.84
C LEU A 173 -4.88 4.36 -16.02
N MET A 174 -4.09 3.87 -16.97
CA MET A 174 -3.75 4.63 -18.17
C MET A 174 -4.98 4.94 -19.02
N VAL A 175 -5.93 4.00 -19.13
CA VAL A 175 -7.22 4.24 -19.80
C VAL A 175 -8.00 5.36 -19.11
N ILE A 176 -8.06 5.37 -17.78
CA ILE A 176 -8.70 6.45 -17.02
C ILE A 176 -8.03 7.79 -17.27
N ILE A 177 -6.70 7.84 -17.22
CA ILE A 177 -5.94 9.08 -17.40
C ILE A 177 -6.15 9.63 -18.82
N ILE A 178 -6.00 8.79 -19.85
CA ILE A 178 -6.17 9.20 -21.25
C ILE A 178 -7.62 9.65 -21.50
N GLY A 179 -8.60 8.89 -21.03
CA GLY A 179 -10.02 9.27 -21.17
C GLY A 179 -10.33 10.61 -20.48
N GLY A 180 -9.71 10.88 -19.33
CA GLY A 180 -9.79 12.17 -18.65
C GLY A 180 -9.21 13.30 -19.48
N ILE A 181 -8.00 13.13 -20.03
CA ILE A 181 -7.36 14.13 -20.89
C ILE A 181 -8.22 14.45 -22.11
N VAL A 182 -8.82 13.44 -22.75
CA VAL A 182 -9.72 13.63 -23.89
C VAL A 182 -10.99 14.38 -23.48
N ALA A 183 -11.60 14.03 -22.33
CA ALA A 183 -12.78 14.72 -21.83
C ALA A 183 -12.50 16.20 -21.52
N ILE A 184 -11.34 16.50 -20.93
CA ILE A 184 -10.88 17.88 -20.67
C ILE A 184 -10.67 18.64 -21.97
N ALA A 185 -10.07 18.01 -22.98
CA ALA A 185 -9.86 18.64 -24.29
C ALA A 185 -11.17 18.95 -25.03
N GLN A 186 -12.24 18.18 -24.80
CA GLN A 186 -13.54 18.37 -25.43
C GLN A 186 -14.43 19.39 -24.71
N ASN A 187 -14.48 19.32 -23.38
CA ASN A 187 -15.47 20.05 -22.57
C ASN A 187 -14.86 21.17 -21.71
N GLY A 188 -13.55 21.39 -21.78
CA GLY A 188 -12.85 22.32 -20.88
C GLY A 188 -12.81 21.80 -19.44
N LEU A 189 -12.24 22.61 -18.53
CA LEU A 189 -12.08 22.25 -17.12
C LEU A 189 -12.96 23.11 -16.21
N GLU A 190 -14.20 23.40 -16.63
CA GLU A 190 -15.10 24.38 -15.99
C GLU A 190 -15.29 24.13 -14.47
N ASN A 191 -15.32 22.86 -14.03
CA ASN A 191 -15.50 22.49 -12.62
C ASN A 191 -14.27 22.74 -11.71
N LEU A 192 -13.08 22.94 -12.29
CA LEU A 192 -11.81 23.14 -11.55
C LEU A 192 -11.14 24.48 -11.86
N GLU A 193 -11.50 25.14 -12.96
CA GLU A 193 -10.93 26.42 -13.38
C GLU A 193 -11.26 27.58 -12.43
N ASN A 194 -12.45 27.56 -11.84
CA ASN A 194 -12.84 28.58 -10.87
C ASN A 194 -12.59 28.11 -9.42
N PRO A 195 -11.60 28.68 -8.69
CA PRO A 195 -11.31 28.27 -7.32
C PRO A 195 -12.50 28.47 -6.37
N ASP A 196 -13.36 29.47 -6.61
CA ASP A 196 -14.55 29.71 -5.79
C ASP A 196 -15.58 28.58 -5.94
N ILE A 197 -15.57 27.87 -7.07
CA ILE A 197 -16.40 26.69 -7.33
C ILE A 197 -15.68 25.43 -6.84
N ALA A 198 -14.38 25.31 -7.09
CA ALA A 198 -13.58 24.14 -6.73
C ALA A 198 -13.47 23.92 -5.21
N PHE A 199 -13.53 24.99 -4.42
CA PHE A 199 -13.50 24.93 -2.95
C PHE A 199 -14.88 25.17 -2.30
N LYS A 200 -15.95 25.29 -3.08
CA LYS A 200 -17.30 25.51 -2.55
C LYS A 200 -17.75 24.29 -1.73
N GLY A 201 -18.25 24.54 -0.51
CA GLY A 201 -18.73 23.49 0.38
C GLY A 201 -17.62 22.66 1.04
N THR A 202 -16.39 23.17 1.08
CA THR A 202 -15.29 22.54 1.82
C THR A 202 -15.60 22.51 3.31
N THR A 203 -15.54 21.32 3.91
CA THR A 203 -15.58 21.15 5.36
C THR A 203 -14.16 21.26 5.92
N LEU A 204 -13.98 22.16 6.90
CA LEU A 204 -12.67 22.38 7.56
C LEU A 204 -12.61 21.75 8.95
N GLU A 205 -13.55 20.88 9.27
CA GLU A 205 -13.57 20.18 10.56
C GLU A 205 -12.43 19.16 10.63
N ILE A 206 -11.65 19.22 11.72
CA ILE A 206 -10.47 18.38 11.93
C ILE A 206 -10.82 16.88 11.84
N SER A 207 -11.99 16.49 12.33
CA SER A 207 -12.51 15.12 12.25
C SER A 207 -12.69 14.65 10.80
N THR A 208 -13.36 15.45 9.98
CA THR A 208 -13.65 15.14 8.57
C THR A 208 -12.38 15.09 7.73
N ILE A 209 -11.45 16.02 7.95
CA ILE A 209 -10.13 16.02 7.31
C ILE A 209 -9.34 14.77 7.74
N GLY A 210 -9.37 14.40 9.02
CA GLY A 210 -8.73 13.19 9.53
C GLY A 210 -9.26 11.91 8.88
N MET A 211 -10.58 11.79 8.74
CA MET A 211 -11.21 10.65 8.04
C MET A 211 -10.84 10.63 6.55
N ALA A 212 -10.81 11.78 5.88
CA ALA A 212 -10.38 11.87 4.49
C ALA A 212 -8.92 11.44 4.31
N LEU A 213 -8.03 11.86 5.23
CA LEU A 213 -6.64 11.41 5.26
C LEU A 213 -6.54 9.90 5.47
N TYR A 214 -7.35 9.29 6.33
CA TYR A 214 -7.36 7.82 6.50
C TYR A 214 -7.73 7.09 5.21
N GLN A 215 -8.71 7.61 4.47
CA GLN A 215 -9.14 7.04 3.19
C GLN A 215 -8.09 7.24 2.09
N GLY A 216 -7.44 8.41 2.06
CA GLY A 216 -6.34 8.68 1.13
C GLY A 216 -5.09 7.84 1.44
N LEU A 217 -4.65 7.81 2.70
CA LEU A 217 -3.47 7.04 3.13
C LEU A 217 -3.65 5.53 2.96
N TRP A 218 -4.89 5.03 3.06
CA TRP A 218 -5.22 3.65 2.67
C TRP A 218 -4.84 3.36 1.22
N SER A 219 -5.12 4.28 0.29
CA SER A 219 -4.76 4.09 -1.12
C SER A 219 -3.27 4.08 -1.37
N PHE A 220 -2.48 4.72 -0.50
CA PHE A 220 -1.02 4.70 -0.54
C PHE A 220 -0.42 3.52 0.23
N ALA A 221 -1.21 2.72 0.94
CA ALA A 221 -0.69 1.62 1.76
C ALA A 221 0.09 0.59 0.91
N GLY A 222 1.15 0.02 1.50
CA GLY A 222 1.99 -0.98 0.84
C GLY A 222 3.41 -0.51 0.50
N TRP A 223 3.69 0.79 0.65
CA TRP A 223 5.04 1.36 0.51
C TRP A 223 6.10 0.68 1.39
N TYR A 224 5.68 0.13 2.54
CA TYR A 224 6.54 -0.57 3.50
C TYR A 224 6.89 -2.01 3.09
N ASN A 225 6.22 -2.61 2.10
CA ASN A 225 6.40 -4.04 1.75
C ASN A 225 7.84 -4.37 1.31
N LEU A 226 8.56 -3.42 0.73
CA LEU A 226 9.96 -3.59 0.37
C LEU A 226 10.85 -3.84 1.61
N ASN A 227 10.46 -3.34 2.79
CA ASN A 227 11.16 -3.58 4.05
C ASN A 227 11.03 -5.04 4.55
N PHE A 228 9.99 -5.75 4.12
CA PHE A 228 9.79 -7.16 4.48
C PHE A 228 10.63 -8.13 3.66
N VAL A 229 11.25 -7.65 2.57
CA VAL A 229 12.04 -8.46 1.64
C VAL A 229 13.47 -7.92 1.49
N LEU A 230 13.96 -7.16 2.49
CA LEU A 230 15.28 -6.49 2.41
C LEU A 230 16.44 -7.44 2.20
N GLU A 231 16.36 -8.66 2.74
CA GLU A 231 17.39 -9.68 2.56
C GLU A 231 17.53 -10.13 1.10
N GLU A 232 16.46 -10.00 0.30
CA GLU A 232 16.38 -10.34 -1.11
C GLU A 232 16.82 -9.16 -2.01
N VAL A 233 16.98 -7.95 -1.46
CA VAL A 233 17.35 -6.74 -2.21
C VAL A 233 18.86 -6.65 -2.45
N LYS A 234 19.26 -6.43 -3.71
CA LYS A 234 20.64 -6.12 -4.09
C LYS A 234 21.01 -4.72 -3.60
N LYS A 235 22.14 -4.57 -2.89
CA LYS A 235 22.64 -3.29 -2.35
C LYS A 235 21.53 -2.46 -1.68
N PRO A 236 20.91 -2.96 -0.57
CA PRO A 236 19.75 -2.33 0.05
C PRO A 236 20.03 -0.89 0.48
N GLU A 237 21.26 -0.58 0.89
CA GLU A 237 21.73 0.76 1.25
C GLU A 237 21.44 1.84 0.18
N VAL A 238 21.43 1.46 -1.10
CA VAL A 238 21.26 2.37 -2.22
C VAL A 238 19.92 2.15 -2.90
N ASN A 239 19.54 0.89 -3.13
CA ASN A 239 18.36 0.56 -3.91
C ASN A 239 17.06 0.76 -3.12
N LEU A 240 17.05 0.58 -1.79
CA LEU A 240 15.87 0.84 -0.97
C LEU A 240 15.44 2.32 -1.02
N PRO A 241 16.29 3.30 -0.66
CA PRO A 241 15.87 4.71 -0.69
C PRO A 241 15.57 5.19 -2.11
N ARG A 242 16.35 4.76 -3.13
CA ARG A 242 16.09 5.12 -4.52
C ARG A 242 14.75 4.57 -5.02
N ALA A 243 14.42 3.32 -4.69
CA ALA A 243 13.15 2.73 -5.10
C ALA A 243 11.96 3.51 -4.52
N LEU A 244 12.03 3.90 -3.25
CA LEU A 244 10.97 4.66 -2.58
C LEU A 244 10.83 6.09 -3.13
N MET A 245 11.95 6.78 -3.38
CA MET A 245 11.95 8.14 -3.96
C MET A 245 11.44 8.19 -5.41
N ILE A 246 11.49 7.07 -6.14
CA ILE A 246 10.96 6.99 -7.51
C ILE A 246 9.50 6.55 -7.48
N ALA A 247 9.21 5.45 -6.77
CA ALA A 247 7.90 4.82 -6.80
C ALA A 247 6.80 5.69 -6.16
N ILE A 248 7.06 6.31 -5.00
CA ILE A 248 6.02 7.04 -4.27
C ILE A 248 5.57 8.29 -5.04
N PRO A 249 6.46 9.19 -5.51
CA PRO A 249 6.03 10.34 -6.31
C PRO A 249 5.34 9.94 -7.61
N MET A 250 5.81 8.87 -8.27
CA MET A 250 5.15 8.32 -9.46
C MET A 250 3.71 7.92 -9.17
N VAL A 251 3.47 7.18 -8.07
CA VAL A 251 2.11 6.78 -7.65
C VAL A 251 1.26 7.99 -7.28
N THR A 252 1.83 8.99 -6.58
CA THR A 252 1.12 10.23 -6.24
C THR A 252 0.65 10.96 -7.49
N ILE A 253 1.51 11.12 -8.49
CA ILE A 253 1.15 11.76 -9.76
C ILE A 253 0.04 10.98 -10.46
N LEU A 254 0.16 9.65 -10.56
CA LEU A 254 -0.88 8.81 -11.16
C LEU A 254 -2.22 8.94 -10.44
N TYR A 255 -2.22 8.93 -9.10
CA TYR A 255 -3.45 9.07 -8.31
C TYR A 255 -4.08 10.46 -8.47
N LEU A 256 -3.29 11.53 -8.52
CA LEU A 256 -3.80 12.87 -8.79
C LEU A 256 -4.42 12.94 -10.19
N LEU A 257 -3.76 12.42 -11.22
CA LEU A 257 -4.28 12.40 -12.59
C LEU A 257 -5.58 11.61 -12.71
N VAL A 258 -5.69 10.48 -12.01
CA VAL A 258 -6.92 9.67 -11.98
C VAL A 258 -8.06 10.42 -11.29
N ASN A 259 -7.80 11.10 -10.17
CA ASN A 259 -8.83 11.90 -9.50
C ASN A 259 -9.25 13.11 -10.34
N ILE A 260 -8.32 13.76 -11.03
CA ILE A 260 -8.62 14.83 -11.99
C ILE A 260 -9.50 14.28 -13.12
N SER A 261 -9.19 13.10 -13.66
CA SER A 261 -10.01 12.43 -14.69
C SER A 261 -11.43 12.14 -14.21
N TYR A 262 -11.60 11.65 -12.98
CA TYR A 262 -12.94 11.44 -12.40
C TYR A 262 -13.71 12.75 -12.28
N LEU A 263 -13.06 13.81 -11.79
CA LEU A 263 -13.65 15.14 -11.61
C LEU A 263 -13.96 15.88 -12.92
N ALA A 264 -13.25 15.56 -14.01
CA ALA A 264 -13.52 16.12 -15.32
C ALA A 264 -14.81 15.58 -15.95
N VAL A 265 -15.22 14.37 -15.57
CA VAL A 265 -16.36 13.66 -16.19
C VAL A 265 -17.57 13.58 -15.26
N MET A 266 -17.34 13.56 -13.95
CA MET A 266 -18.37 13.38 -12.94
C MET A 266 -18.49 14.59 -12.03
N THR A 267 -19.71 14.91 -11.63
CA THR A 267 -19.94 15.92 -10.58
C THR A 267 -19.61 15.34 -9.20
N PRO A 268 -19.31 16.19 -8.19
CA PRO A 268 -18.99 15.70 -6.85
C PRO A 268 -20.10 14.83 -6.23
N ARG A 269 -21.36 15.20 -6.48
CA ARG A 269 -22.53 14.46 -6.00
C ARG A 269 -22.62 13.06 -6.63
N GLU A 270 -22.42 12.96 -7.94
CA GLU A 270 -22.40 11.66 -8.63
C GLU A 270 -21.29 10.76 -8.09
N MET A 271 -20.11 11.32 -7.79
CA MET A 271 -18.98 10.57 -7.26
C MET A 271 -19.26 10.02 -5.86
N ILE A 272 -19.93 10.80 -4.99
CA ILE A 272 -20.31 10.37 -3.64
C ILE A 272 -21.39 9.27 -3.67
N MET A 273 -22.36 9.38 -4.57
CA MET A 273 -23.47 8.42 -4.67
C MET A 273 -23.08 7.10 -5.35
N SER A 274 -21.97 7.11 -6.10
CA SER A 274 -21.50 5.96 -6.86
C SER A 274 -20.71 4.98 -5.98
N SER A 275 -21.23 3.76 -5.82
CA SER A 275 -20.54 2.65 -5.14
C SER A 275 -19.30 2.12 -5.88
N ALA A 276 -19.21 2.38 -7.19
CA ALA A 276 -18.11 1.95 -8.05
C ALA A 276 -17.69 3.10 -9.00
N VAL A 277 -16.91 4.06 -8.49
CA VAL A 277 -16.53 5.30 -9.19
C VAL A 277 -15.96 5.03 -10.59
N ALA A 278 -15.10 4.02 -10.73
CA ALA A 278 -14.48 3.70 -12.02
C ALA A 278 -15.48 3.18 -13.08
N VAL A 279 -16.53 2.49 -12.64
CA VAL A 279 -17.60 1.99 -13.54
C VAL A 279 -18.47 3.15 -13.99
N THR A 280 -18.85 4.04 -13.07
CA THR A 280 -19.64 5.23 -13.39
C THR A 280 -18.90 6.16 -14.34
N TRP A 281 -17.60 6.36 -14.12
CA TRP A 281 -16.72 7.05 -15.07
C TRP A 281 -16.68 6.32 -16.43
N GLY A 282 -16.49 5.00 -16.41
CA GLY A 282 -16.43 4.18 -17.62
C GLY A 282 -17.70 4.23 -18.46
N ASN A 283 -18.88 4.26 -17.82
CA ASN A 283 -20.16 4.39 -18.51
C ASN A 283 -20.32 5.75 -19.21
N LYS A 284 -19.75 6.82 -18.64
CA LYS A 284 -19.79 8.16 -19.25
C LYS A 284 -18.78 8.34 -20.38
N VAL A 285 -17.57 7.80 -20.25
CA VAL A 285 -16.49 7.99 -21.24
C VAL A 285 -16.48 6.92 -22.32
N LEU A 286 -16.64 5.65 -21.94
CA LEU A 286 -16.54 4.49 -22.84
C LEU A 286 -17.91 3.99 -23.31
N GLY A 287 -19.00 4.57 -22.82
CA GLY A 287 -20.37 4.16 -23.13
C GLY A 287 -20.63 2.70 -22.76
N SER A 288 -21.00 1.88 -23.75
CA SER A 288 -21.30 0.45 -23.58
C SER A 288 -20.13 -0.39 -23.04
N TRP A 289 -18.90 0.14 -23.04
CA TRP A 289 -17.71 -0.55 -22.54
C TRP A 289 -17.37 -0.28 -21.07
N GLY A 290 -18.24 0.39 -20.30
CA GLY A 290 -17.99 0.70 -18.89
C GLY A 290 -17.74 -0.52 -17.99
N TRP A 291 -18.25 -1.71 -18.36
CA TRP A 291 -17.98 -2.98 -17.67
C TRP A 291 -16.49 -3.38 -17.67
N VAL A 292 -15.70 -2.92 -18.64
CA VAL A 292 -14.25 -3.17 -18.69
C VAL A 292 -13.56 -2.56 -17.46
N MET A 293 -14.05 -1.41 -16.97
CA MET A 293 -13.51 -0.77 -15.78
C MET A 293 -13.81 -1.56 -14.50
N SER A 294 -14.97 -2.22 -14.43
CA SER A 294 -15.30 -3.15 -13.34
C SER A 294 -14.32 -4.31 -13.30
N ILE A 295 -14.04 -4.93 -14.45
CA ILE A 295 -13.08 -6.03 -14.54
C ILE A 295 -11.67 -5.55 -14.15
N ALA A 296 -11.23 -4.41 -14.68
CA ALA A 296 -9.91 -3.87 -14.35
C ALA A 296 -9.75 -3.60 -12.84
N ALA A 297 -10.75 -3.00 -12.20
CA ALA A 297 -10.76 -2.74 -10.76
C ALA A 297 -10.84 -4.02 -9.92
N ALA A 298 -11.65 -5.00 -10.34
CA ALA A 298 -11.74 -6.31 -9.69
C ALA A 298 -10.41 -7.07 -9.78
N LEU A 299 -9.80 -7.17 -10.96
CA LEU A 299 -8.49 -7.81 -11.14
C LEU A 299 -7.38 -7.11 -10.33
N SER A 300 -7.41 -5.77 -10.27
CA SER A 300 -6.49 -5.00 -9.43
C SER A 300 -6.67 -5.37 -7.94
N SER A 301 -7.92 -5.42 -7.47
CA SER A 301 -8.25 -5.78 -6.09
C SER A 301 -7.82 -7.21 -5.76
N PHE A 302 -8.02 -8.17 -6.67
CA PHE A 302 -7.57 -9.54 -6.50
C PHE A 302 -6.04 -9.64 -6.41
N GLY A 303 -5.32 -8.90 -7.27
CA GLY A 303 -3.86 -8.82 -7.22
C GLY A 303 -3.34 -8.24 -5.90
N THR A 304 -3.98 -7.18 -5.38
CA THR A 304 -3.66 -6.62 -4.06
C THR A 304 -3.98 -7.60 -2.94
N LEU A 305 -5.10 -8.33 -3.00
CA LEU A 305 -5.48 -9.33 -2.00
C LEU A 305 -4.42 -10.43 -1.89
N ASN A 306 -3.93 -10.92 -3.02
CA ASN A 306 -2.86 -11.91 -3.07
C ASN A 306 -1.56 -11.40 -2.43
N GLY A 307 -1.14 -10.17 -2.76
CA GLY A 307 0.03 -9.54 -2.15
C GLY A 307 -0.12 -9.31 -0.63
N SER A 308 -1.32 -8.98 -0.16
CA SER A 308 -1.64 -8.82 1.25
C SER A 308 -1.49 -10.13 2.02
N PHE A 309 -1.95 -11.26 1.47
CA PHE A 309 -1.72 -12.58 2.06
C PHE A 309 -0.23 -12.91 2.18
N PHE A 310 0.55 -12.66 1.13
CA PHE A 310 1.99 -12.92 1.14
C PHE A 310 2.71 -12.14 2.27
N SER A 311 2.40 -10.85 2.41
CA SER A 311 3.00 -10.02 3.47
C SER A 311 2.48 -10.38 4.88
N GLY A 312 1.18 -10.65 5.02
CA GLY A 312 0.53 -10.96 6.29
C GLY A 312 1.03 -12.28 6.91
N VAL A 313 1.32 -13.26 6.07
CA VAL A 313 1.80 -14.55 6.55
C VAL A 313 3.27 -14.49 6.96
N ARG A 314 4.11 -13.71 6.27
CA ARG A 314 5.52 -13.53 6.63
C ARG A 314 5.69 -12.90 8.01
N ILE A 315 4.91 -11.88 8.35
CA ILE A 315 5.00 -11.26 9.70
C ILE A 315 4.57 -12.24 10.79
N CYS A 316 3.48 -12.99 10.57
CA CYS A 316 3.01 -14.02 11.49
C CYS A 316 4.07 -15.12 11.72
N PHE A 317 4.66 -15.60 10.62
CA PHE A 317 5.71 -16.62 10.63
C PHE A 317 6.97 -16.16 11.37
N VAL A 318 7.47 -14.95 11.09
CA VAL A 318 8.67 -14.40 11.74
C VAL A 318 8.43 -14.15 13.22
N ALA A 319 7.27 -13.58 13.60
CA ALA A 319 6.91 -13.38 15.00
C ALA A 319 6.81 -14.71 15.78
N ALA A 320 6.27 -15.76 15.17
CA ALA A 320 6.20 -17.09 15.78
C ALA A 320 7.59 -17.74 15.93
N ARG A 321 8.50 -17.50 14.98
CA ARG A 321 9.87 -17.99 15.05
C ARG A 321 10.68 -17.33 16.17
N GLU A 322 10.45 -16.04 16.43
CA GLU A 322 11.07 -15.29 17.53
C GLU A 322 10.37 -15.53 18.89
N GLY A 323 9.43 -16.47 18.98
CA GLY A 323 8.76 -16.85 20.24
C GLY A 323 7.65 -15.90 20.69
N HIS A 324 7.25 -14.93 19.87
CA HIS A 324 6.20 -13.95 20.17
C HIS A 324 4.79 -14.41 19.77
N MET A 325 4.68 -15.53 19.05
CA MET A 325 3.42 -16.14 18.63
C MET A 325 3.50 -17.66 18.79
N PRO A 326 2.36 -18.38 18.86
CA PRO A 326 2.34 -19.83 18.97
C PRO A 326 3.20 -20.51 17.89
N SER A 327 4.02 -21.50 18.30
CA SER A 327 4.97 -22.19 17.44
C SER A 327 4.33 -22.92 16.24
N ILE A 328 3.04 -23.26 16.32
CA ILE A 328 2.31 -23.84 15.20
C ILE A 328 2.26 -22.91 13.97
N LEU A 329 2.30 -21.58 14.18
CA LEU A 329 2.23 -20.58 13.11
C LEU A 329 3.56 -20.43 12.36
N SER A 330 4.68 -20.91 12.91
CA SER A 330 5.98 -20.96 12.21
C SER A 330 6.21 -22.27 11.45
N MET A 331 5.22 -23.16 11.39
CA MET A 331 5.33 -24.41 10.62
C MET A 331 5.10 -24.19 9.13
N ALA A 332 5.87 -24.86 8.29
CA ALA A 332 5.70 -24.88 6.84
C ALA A 332 5.36 -26.30 6.35
N HIS A 333 4.51 -26.39 5.32
CA HIS A 333 4.08 -27.65 4.76
C HIS A 333 5.24 -28.37 4.04
N VAL A 334 5.49 -29.65 4.38
CA VAL A 334 6.67 -30.42 3.92
C VAL A 334 6.82 -30.46 2.39
N ARG A 335 5.75 -30.77 1.65
CA ARG A 335 5.81 -30.89 0.17
C ARG A 335 5.72 -29.58 -0.60
N ARG A 336 5.03 -28.57 -0.06
CA ARG A 336 4.67 -27.33 -0.77
C ARG A 336 5.53 -26.14 -0.31
N LEU A 337 6.21 -26.28 0.82
CA LEU A 337 7.01 -25.24 1.47
C LEU A 337 6.21 -23.96 1.75
N THR A 338 4.90 -24.11 1.99
CA THR A 338 3.98 -23.01 2.27
C THR A 338 3.66 -22.94 3.76
N PRO A 339 3.65 -21.74 4.38
CA PRO A 339 3.23 -21.53 5.77
C PRO A 339 1.71 -21.66 5.94
N SER A 340 1.18 -22.88 5.78
CA SER A 340 -0.26 -23.15 5.77
C SER A 340 -0.99 -22.80 7.08
N PRO A 341 -0.46 -23.08 8.29
CA PRO A 341 -1.15 -22.72 9.54
C PRO A 341 -1.35 -21.21 9.70
N ALA A 342 -0.33 -20.41 9.38
CA ALA A 342 -0.42 -18.95 9.41
C ALA A 342 -1.41 -18.41 8.36
N LEU A 343 -1.43 -18.99 7.15
CA LEU A 343 -2.45 -18.67 6.13
C LEU A 343 -3.87 -18.92 6.63
N ILE A 344 -4.11 -20.09 7.22
CA ILE A 344 -5.42 -20.46 7.78
C ILE A 344 -5.82 -19.49 8.90
N PHE A 345 -4.90 -19.21 9.82
CA PHE A 345 -5.14 -18.29 10.93
C PHE A 345 -5.53 -16.89 10.45
N THR A 346 -4.76 -16.31 9.53
CA THR A 346 -5.07 -14.99 8.94
C THR A 346 -6.40 -15.00 8.19
N THR A 347 -6.73 -16.10 7.50
CA THR A 347 -8.00 -16.25 6.77
C THR A 347 -9.20 -16.29 7.71
N ILE A 348 -9.12 -17.04 8.81
CA ILE A 348 -10.19 -17.13 9.82
C ILE A 348 -10.45 -15.76 10.42
N ILE A 349 -9.41 -15.03 10.81
CA ILE A 349 -9.57 -13.69 11.39
C ILE A 349 -10.13 -12.71 10.35
N ALA A 350 -9.72 -12.81 9.09
CA ALA A 350 -10.28 -11.97 8.03
C ALA A 350 -11.80 -12.21 7.88
N PHE A 351 -12.28 -13.45 7.98
CA PHE A 351 -13.72 -13.71 7.99
C PHE A 351 -14.43 -13.10 9.20
N ILE A 352 -13.84 -13.21 10.40
CA ILE A 352 -14.40 -12.61 11.62
C ILE A 352 -14.52 -11.09 11.49
N VAL A 353 -13.56 -10.42 10.86
CA VAL A 353 -13.58 -8.97 10.62
C VAL A 353 -14.57 -8.58 9.52
N LEU A 354 -14.65 -9.39 8.45
CA LEU A 354 -15.46 -9.10 7.27
C LEU A 354 -16.97 -9.23 7.53
N ILE A 355 -17.41 -10.23 8.31
CA ILE A 355 -18.83 -10.51 8.55
C ILE A 355 -19.56 -9.31 9.18
N PRO A 356 -19.09 -8.71 10.30
CA PRO A 356 -19.72 -7.53 10.88
C PRO A 356 -19.32 -6.23 10.19
N GLY A 357 -18.12 -6.16 9.61
CA GLY A 357 -17.56 -4.90 9.12
C GLY A 357 -18.17 -4.38 7.82
N ASP A 358 -18.06 -3.07 7.64
CA ASP A 358 -18.27 -2.34 6.40
C ASP A 358 -16.92 -1.80 5.89
N PHE A 359 -16.85 -1.41 4.62
CA PHE A 359 -15.59 -0.98 4.02
C PHE A 359 -14.97 0.23 4.71
N GLN A 360 -15.77 1.27 4.99
CA GLN A 360 -15.28 2.52 5.60
C GLN A 360 -14.86 2.28 7.05
N GLY A 361 -15.66 1.58 7.84
CA GLY A 361 -15.33 1.21 9.22
C GLY A 361 -14.06 0.39 9.32
N ILE A 362 -13.89 -0.63 8.46
CA ILE A 362 -12.68 -1.46 8.43
C ILE A 362 -11.44 -0.60 8.09
N ILE A 363 -11.52 0.31 7.12
CA ILE A 363 -10.39 1.19 6.77
C ILE A 363 -10.07 2.14 7.90
N ASN A 364 -11.07 2.76 8.54
CA ASN A 364 -10.82 3.69 9.63
C ASN A 364 -10.13 2.98 10.80
N PHE A 365 -10.59 1.78 11.14
CA PHE A 365 -9.97 0.93 12.16
C PHE A 365 -8.54 0.51 11.77
N PHE A 366 -8.35 0.03 10.54
CA PHE A 366 -7.03 -0.30 10.00
C PHE A 366 -6.06 0.88 10.05
N SER A 367 -6.50 2.06 9.58
CA SER A 367 -5.67 3.24 9.43
C SER A 367 -5.26 3.78 10.79
N PHE A 368 -6.20 3.92 11.72
CA PHE A 368 -5.90 4.36 13.08
C PHE A 368 -4.82 3.47 13.73
N THR A 369 -5.03 2.15 13.72
CA THR A 369 -4.11 1.21 14.34
C THR A 369 -2.75 1.18 13.64
N SER A 370 -2.72 1.17 12.31
CA SER A 370 -1.47 1.11 11.54
C SER A 370 -0.62 2.36 11.78
N TRP A 371 -1.22 3.55 11.70
CA TRP A 371 -0.50 4.81 11.87
C TRP A 371 0.02 5.02 13.29
N LEU A 372 -0.68 4.49 14.31
CA LEU A 372 -0.16 4.46 15.67
C LEU A 372 1.17 3.71 15.74
N PHE A 373 1.24 2.49 15.21
CA PHE A 373 2.47 1.70 15.23
C PHE A 373 3.55 2.19 14.24
N TYR A 374 3.15 2.84 13.15
CA TYR A 374 4.10 3.58 12.32
C TYR A 374 4.75 4.72 13.10
N GLY A 375 3.98 5.44 13.91
CA GLY A 375 4.47 6.44 14.85
C GLY A 375 5.48 5.86 15.86
N VAL A 376 5.20 4.68 16.44
CA VAL A 376 6.13 3.98 17.35
C VAL A 376 7.44 3.61 16.64
N THR A 377 7.37 3.13 15.40
CA THR A 377 8.56 2.77 14.63
C THR A 377 9.39 4.02 14.29
N ILE A 378 8.73 5.12 13.91
CA ILE A 378 9.37 6.41 13.61
C ILE A 378 10.00 7.00 14.87
N SER A 379 9.33 6.94 16.03
CA SER A 379 9.90 7.41 17.29
C SER A 379 11.11 6.58 17.71
N GLY A 380 11.13 5.28 17.36
CA GLY A 380 12.32 4.43 17.51
C GLY A 380 13.53 4.93 16.72
N LEU A 381 13.34 5.44 15.50
CA LEU A 381 14.42 6.05 14.73
C LEU A 381 14.94 7.34 15.41
N LEU A 382 14.03 8.17 15.95
CA LEU A 382 14.41 9.37 16.69
C LEU A 382 15.20 9.02 17.96
N TYR A 383 14.76 8.00 18.69
CA TYR A 383 15.48 7.48 19.85
C TYR A 383 16.89 6.99 19.48
N LEU A 384 17.04 6.26 18.37
CA LEU A 384 18.35 5.86 17.85
C LEU A 384 19.22 7.06 17.46
N LYS A 385 18.64 8.12 16.87
CA LYS A 385 19.34 9.39 16.57
C LYS A 385 19.94 10.03 17.82
N ILE A 386 19.19 10.05 18.92
CA ILE A 386 19.61 10.71 20.15
C ILE A 386 20.60 9.85 20.94
N LYS A 387 20.29 8.56 21.16
CA LYS A 387 21.02 7.72 22.11
C LYS A 387 22.16 6.91 21.48
N ARG A 388 22.08 6.60 20.18
CA ARG A 388 23.08 5.77 19.46
C ARG A 388 23.55 6.49 18.19
N SER A 389 24.15 7.66 18.37
CA SER A 389 24.67 8.49 17.28
C SER A 389 25.88 7.87 16.55
N HIS A 390 26.62 6.97 17.21
CA HIS A 390 27.83 6.33 16.68
C HIS A 390 27.57 5.17 15.70
N LEU A 391 26.32 4.70 15.56
CA LEU A 391 25.99 3.66 14.59
C LEU A 391 26.27 4.15 13.17
N SER A 392 27.02 3.37 12.38
CA SER A 392 27.31 3.69 10.98
C SER A 392 26.02 3.68 10.16
N ARG A 393 25.62 4.83 9.63
CA ARG A 393 24.43 4.97 8.78
C ARG A 393 24.84 5.25 7.36
N VAL A 394 24.50 4.32 6.47
CA VAL A 394 24.79 4.47 5.05
C VAL A 394 23.80 5.43 4.38
N TYR A 395 22.54 5.44 4.86
CA TYR A 395 21.52 6.40 4.46
C TYR A 395 21.02 7.18 5.68
N LYS A 396 20.77 8.49 5.52
CA LYS A 396 20.17 9.36 6.54
C LYS A 396 18.97 10.07 5.94
N ALA A 397 17.79 9.84 6.50
CA ALA A 397 16.60 10.60 6.15
C ALA A 397 16.73 12.02 6.69
N CYS A 398 16.56 13.01 5.81
CA CYS A 398 16.61 14.42 6.19
C CYS A 398 15.25 14.87 6.74
N TRP A 399 15.23 15.30 8.00
CA TRP A 399 14.02 15.80 8.68
C TRP A 399 13.99 17.33 8.81
N THR A 400 15.14 18.00 8.72
CA THR A 400 15.30 19.45 8.91
C THR A 400 16.38 20.02 7.96
N ASN A 401 16.24 21.28 7.55
CA ASN A 401 17.13 21.97 6.61
C ASN A 401 18.62 21.86 6.95
N SER A 402 18.98 21.78 8.24
CA SER A 402 20.37 21.65 8.69
C SER A 402 20.99 20.28 8.39
N GLN A 403 20.20 19.20 8.28
CA GLN A 403 20.69 17.86 7.92
C GLN A 403 20.77 17.64 6.40
N CYS A 404 20.01 18.42 5.60
CA CYS A 404 19.98 18.30 4.15
C CYS A 404 21.25 18.83 3.47
N SER A 405 21.93 19.81 4.07
CA SER A 405 23.21 20.32 3.56
C SER A 405 24.30 19.22 3.51
N CYS A 406 24.21 18.22 4.39
CA CYS A 406 25.13 17.08 4.38
C CYS A 406 24.75 16.04 3.28
N SER A 407 23.45 15.89 2.98
CA SER A 407 22.93 15.02 1.91
C SER A 407 23.19 15.59 0.50
N SER A 408 23.05 16.90 0.33
CA SER A 408 23.41 17.57 -0.93
C SER A 408 24.91 17.44 -1.22
N SER A 409 25.77 17.46 -0.21
CA SER A 409 27.20 17.17 -0.36
C SER A 409 27.47 15.74 -0.85
N TRP A 410 26.62 14.77 -0.48
CA TRP A 410 26.67 13.38 -0.94
C TRP A 410 26.19 13.23 -2.39
N ARG A 411 25.14 13.98 -2.76
CA ARG A 411 24.60 14.06 -4.14
C ARG A 411 25.65 14.64 -5.10
N TRP A 412 26.38 15.67 -4.68
CA TRP A 412 27.50 16.23 -5.44
C TRP A 412 28.70 15.28 -5.50
N ARG A 413 29.17 14.71 -4.38
CA ARG A 413 30.33 13.78 -4.40
C ARG A 413 30.11 12.49 -5.21
N GLN A 414 28.88 11.99 -5.29
CA GLN A 414 28.54 10.84 -6.16
C GLN A 414 28.50 11.24 -7.64
N LEU A 415 27.99 12.43 -7.96
CA LEU A 415 28.00 12.96 -9.33
C LEU A 415 29.42 13.29 -9.79
N THR A 416 30.29 13.84 -8.94
CA THR A 416 31.71 14.08 -9.27
C THR A 416 32.47 12.77 -9.43
N LYS A 417 32.15 11.72 -8.65
CA LYS A 417 32.74 10.39 -8.84
C LYS A 417 32.26 9.70 -10.12
N MET A 418 31.00 9.90 -10.53
CA MET A 418 30.48 9.41 -11.82
C MET A 418 31.06 10.19 -13.01
N TYR A 419 31.22 11.50 -12.90
CA TYR A 419 31.83 12.32 -13.95
C TYR A 419 33.30 11.94 -14.16
N ASN A 420 34.08 11.81 -13.08
CA ASN A 420 35.49 11.42 -13.17
C ASN A 420 35.73 9.93 -13.53
N THR A 421 34.68 9.12 -13.66
CA THR A 421 34.78 7.74 -14.19
C THR A 421 34.31 7.63 -15.64
N LEU A 422 33.72 8.69 -16.21
CA LEU A 422 33.24 8.74 -17.59
C LEU A 422 34.14 9.59 -18.51
N THR A 423 35.13 10.29 -17.97
CA THR A 423 36.19 10.96 -18.74
C THR A 423 37.57 10.48 -18.25
N PRO A 424 38.18 9.48 -18.90
CA PRO A 424 39.62 9.40 -18.96
C PRO A 424 40.10 10.40 -20.02
N ASP A 425 40.86 11.39 -19.55
CA ASP A 425 41.52 12.49 -20.29
C ASP A 425 40.63 13.61 -20.87
#